data_AF-A0A816P789-F1
#
_entry.id   AF-A0A816P789-F1
#
_cell.length_a   1.000
_cell.length_b   1.000
_cell.length_c   1.000
_cell.angle_alpha   90.00
_cell.angle_beta   90.00
_cell.angle_gamma   90.00
#
_symmetry.space_group_name_H-M   'P 1'
#
loop_
_entity.id
_entity.type
_entity.pdbx_description
1 polymer ?
#
loop_
_entity_poly.entity_id
_entity_poly.type
_entity_poly.pdbx_seq_one_letter_code
_entity_poly.pdbx_strand_id
1 'polypeptide(L)'
;MLIKNVVEKVDCDIVQNMFNQNKKVVCHIRRSHQQQTLSKKVVSYSGTRFNGALMMMDNFAELFFELPSALVNSNFMMNYNLIEKDLLDCVCKFLEPFEEVIVNLSEEQRPTLHKVIPLRQTLINSCVVEANDSNGIIQLKVFLGEKI
;
A
#
# COMPACT_ATOMS: atom_id res chain seq x y z
N MET A 1 -31.28 -21.27 13.66
CA MET A 1 -30.51 -20.30 14.47
C MET A 1 -29.53 -19.63 13.52
N LEU A 2 -29.89 -18.48 12.97
CA LEU A 2 -29.05 -17.76 12.01
C LEU A 2 -27.94 -17.07 12.80
N ILE A 3 -26.71 -17.57 12.66
CA ILE A 3 -25.52 -16.84 13.09
C ILE A 3 -25.48 -15.60 12.19
N LYS A 4 -25.94 -14.47 12.72
CA LYS A 4 -25.62 -13.17 12.16
C LYS A 4 -24.10 -13.06 12.30
N ASN A 5 -23.38 -13.32 11.21
CA ASN A 5 -22.02 -12.83 11.07
C ASN A 5 -22.12 -11.32 11.22
N VAL A 6 -21.83 -10.83 12.42
CA VAL A 6 -21.47 -9.44 12.63
C VAL A 6 -20.20 -9.28 11.82
N VAL A 7 -20.34 -8.79 10.60
CA VAL A 7 -19.21 -8.22 9.88
C VAL A 7 -18.82 -7.03 10.73
N GLU A 8 -17.88 -7.26 11.65
CA GLU A 8 -17.17 -6.17 12.32
C GLU A 8 -16.71 -5.23 11.23
N LYS A 9 -16.96 -3.94 11.43
CA LYS A 9 -16.52 -2.89 10.52
C LYS A 9 -14.99 -2.97 10.44
N VAL A 10 -14.47 -3.71 9.45
CA VAL A 10 -13.03 -3.90 9.29
C VAL A 10 -12.48 -2.61 8.71
N ASP A 11 -12.17 -1.67 9.60
CA ASP A 11 -11.34 -0.53 9.25
C ASP A 11 -9.89 -1.04 9.12
N CYS A 12 -9.23 -0.73 7.99
CA CYS A 12 -7.84 -1.12 7.71
C CYS A 12 -6.83 -0.32 8.56
N ASP A 13 -7.06 -0.21 9.87
CA ASP A 13 -6.40 0.73 10.76
C ASP A 13 -4.88 0.55 10.79
N ILE A 14 -4.39 -0.69 10.77
CA ILE A 14 -2.96 -0.99 10.82
C ILE A 14 -2.27 -0.45 9.56
N VAL A 15 -2.79 -0.82 8.39
CA VAL A 15 -2.24 -0.41 7.09
C VAL A 15 -2.44 1.08 6.86
N GLN A 16 -3.56 1.66 7.28
CA GLN A 16 -3.81 3.09 7.21
C GLN A 16 -2.85 3.88 8.09
N ASN A 17 -2.58 3.41 9.32
CA ASN A 17 -1.59 4.04 10.18
C ASN A 17 -0.19 3.97 9.53
N MET A 18 0.22 2.80 9.04
CA MET A 18 1.49 2.63 8.32
C MET A 18 1.61 3.58 7.13
N PHE A 19 0.56 3.70 6.30
CA PHE A 19 0.50 4.64 5.19
C PHE A 19 0.66 6.10 5.66
N ASN A 20 -0.03 6.47 6.74
CA ASN A 20 0.06 7.82 7.30
C ASN A 20 1.47 8.14 7.83
N GLN A 21 2.15 7.17 8.46
CA GLN A 21 3.54 7.35 8.90
C GLN A 21 4.48 7.50 7.69
N ASN A 22 4.37 6.61 6.69
CA ASN A 22 5.10 6.71 5.42
C ASN A 22 4.96 8.09 4.78
N LYS A 23 3.72 8.54 4.62
CA LYS A 23 3.38 9.84 4.03
C LYS A 23 4.04 11.00 4.79
N LYS A 24 4.01 10.99 6.12
CA LYS A 24 4.65 12.03 6.96
C LYS A 24 6.16 12.08 6.71
N VAL A 25 6.84 10.93 6.71
CA VAL A 25 8.28 10.84 6.48
C VAL A 25 8.65 11.33 5.08
N VAL A 26 7.95 10.85 4.04
CA VAL A 26 8.18 11.29 2.66
C VAL A 26 7.96 12.80 2.51
N CYS A 27 6.87 13.34 3.07
CA CYS A 27 6.61 14.78 3.04
C CYS A 27 7.71 15.58 3.74
N HIS A 28 8.25 15.09 4.85
CA HIS A 28 9.35 15.74 5.55
C HIS A 28 10.61 15.77 4.68
N ILE A 29 11.08 14.62 4.18
CA ILE A 29 12.29 14.51 3.34
C ILE A 29 12.21 15.43 2.12
N ARG A 30 11.02 15.57 1.53
CA ARG A 30 10.82 16.47 0.40
C ARG A 30 10.95 17.94 0.78
N ARG A 31 10.43 18.33 1.94
CA ARG A 31 10.43 19.72 2.43
C ARG A 31 11.77 20.13 3.01
N SER A 32 12.51 19.20 3.60
CA SER A 32 13.84 19.45 4.18
C SER A 32 14.97 19.41 3.14
N HIS A 33 14.66 19.17 1.86
CA HIS A 33 15.63 19.01 0.77
C HIS A 33 16.67 17.88 1.02
N GLN A 34 16.35 16.93 1.89
CA GLN A 34 17.21 15.79 2.24
C GLN A 34 17.17 14.65 1.20
N GLN A 35 16.43 14.80 0.10
CA GLN A 35 16.41 13.81 -0.99
C GLN A 35 17.79 13.52 -1.59
N GLN A 36 18.74 14.43 -1.42
CA GLN A 36 20.09 14.33 -1.99
C GLN A 36 20.95 13.28 -1.29
N THR A 37 20.56 12.84 -0.08
CA THR A 37 21.26 11.81 0.69
C THR A 37 20.80 10.39 0.33
N LEU A 38 19.82 10.26 -0.57
CA LEU A 38 19.22 8.99 -0.97
C LEU A 38 19.63 8.65 -2.41
N SER A 39 19.72 7.36 -2.71
CA SER A 39 20.05 6.83 -4.04
C SER A 39 18.98 7.15 -5.08
N LYS A 40 17.72 7.26 -4.65
CA LYS A 40 16.57 7.66 -5.49
C LYS A 40 15.75 8.75 -4.81
N LYS A 41 15.03 9.52 -5.62
CA LYS A 41 14.08 10.52 -5.12
C LYS A 41 12.86 9.84 -4.52
N VAL A 42 12.45 10.29 -3.33
CA VAL A 42 11.21 9.84 -2.72
C VAL A 42 9.99 10.31 -3.53
N VAL A 43 9.06 9.39 -3.76
CA VAL A 43 7.80 9.62 -4.46
C VAL A 43 6.75 10.07 -3.45
N SER A 44 6.22 11.28 -3.59
CA SER A 44 5.10 11.74 -2.75
C SER A 44 3.77 11.18 -3.22
N TYR A 45 2.90 10.87 -2.27
CA TYR A 45 1.51 10.54 -2.54
C TYR A 45 0.80 11.61 -3.38
N SER A 46 0.10 11.16 -4.43
CA SER A 46 -0.85 11.96 -5.21
C SER A 46 -2.22 11.33 -5.15
N GLY A 47 -3.22 12.06 -4.64
CA GLY A 47 -4.61 11.58 -4.59
C GLY A 47 -5.32 11.58 -5.94
N THR A 48 -4.71 12.13 -6.99
CA THR A 48 -5.30 12.20 -8.34
C THR A 48 -4.99 10.97 -9.20
N ARG A 49 -4.11 10.07 -8.74
CA ARG A 49 -3.75 8.83 -9.43
C ARG A 49 -4.22 7.64 -8.60
N PHE A 50 -4.89 6.67 -9.24
CA PHE A 50 -5.44 5.50 -8.57
C PHE A 50 -4.38 4.68 -7.80
N ASN A 51 -3.13 4.70 -8.28
CA ASN A 51 -2.02 3.93 -7.73
C ASN A 51 -1.04 4.75 -6.86
N GLY A 52 -1.34 6.03 -6.60
CA GLY A 52 -0.40 6.94 -5.95
C GLY A 52 0.04 6.51 -4.54
N ALA A 53 -0.81 5.75 -3.83
CA ALA A 53 -0.47 5.19 -2.52
C ALA A 53 0.57 4.06 -2.65
N LEU A 54 0.32 3.10 -3.54
CA LEU A 54 1.23 1.98 -3.79
C LEU A 54 2.58 2.50 -4.29
N MET A 55 2.60 3.39 -5.28
CA MET A 55 3.85 3.97 -5.80
C MET A 55 4.71 4.64 -4.71
N MET A 56 4.09 5.34 -3.76
CA MET A 56 4.83 5.95 -2.65
C MET A 56 5.37 4.89 -1.69
N MET A 57 4.54 3.92 -1.30
CA MET A 57 4.92 2.87 -0.34
C MET A 57 6.01 1.96 -0.91
N ASP A 58 5.91 1.58 -2.18
CA ASP A 58 6.88 0.77 -2.88
C ASP A 58 8.23 1.48 -2.98
N ASN A 59 8.23 2.73 -3.44
CA ASN A 59 9.45 3.55 -3.45
C ASN A 59 10.05 3.78 -2.05
N PHE A 60 9.21 3.89 -1.02
CA PHE A 60 9.68 3.98 0.37
C PHE A 60 10.33 2.67 0.84
N ALA A 61 9.73 1.52 0.50
CA ALA A 61 10.24 0.20 0.82
C ALA A 61 11.62 -0.05 0.19
N GLU A 62 11.84 0.39 -1.05
CA GLU A 62 13.15 0.34 -1.72
C GLU A 62 14.22 1.13 -0.95
N LEU A 63 13.85 2.31 -0.45
CA LEU A 63 14.76 3.23 0.22
C LEU A 63 14.86 2.98 1.74
N PHE A 64 14.14 1.97 2.27
CA PHE A 64 13.87 1.84 3.70
C PHE A 64 15.10 1.95 4.59
N PHE A 65 16.21 1.31 4.20
CA PHE A 65 17.46 1.29 4.96
C PHE A 65 18.32 2.54 4.78
N GLU A 66 18.07 3.34 3.74
CA GLU A 66 18.75 4.62 3.50
C GLU A 66 18.09 5.76 4.27
N LEU A 67 16.77 5.69 4.50
CA LEU A 67 15.97 6.74 5.12
C LEU A 67 16.48 7.22 6.50
N PRO A 68 17.01 6.36 7.41
CA PRO A 68 17.58 6.84 8.66
C PRO A 68 18.67 7.91 8.48
N SER A 69 19.48 7.81 7.42
CA SER A 69 20.53 8.79 7.13
C SER A 69 19.96 10.17 6.76
N ALA A 70 18.79 10.20 6.12
CA ALA A 70 18.06 11.43 5.80
C ALA A 70 17.33 11.99 7.03
N LEU A 71 17.09 11.20 8.07
CA LEU A 71 16.30 11.59 9.24
C LEU A 71 17.16 11.89 10.48
N VAL A 72 18.48 11.94 10.35
CA VAL A 72 19.41 12.25 11.45
C VAL A 72 19.02 13.60 12.08
N ASN A 73 18.68 13.58 13.38
CA ASN A 73 18.20 14.71 14.18
C ASN A 73 16.78 15.22 13.85
N SER A 74 15.95 14.41 13.19
CA SER A 74 14.55 14.74 12.89
C SER A 74 13.58 14.08 13.87
N ASN A 75 12.58 14.84 14.34
CA ASN A 75 11.46 14.27 15.11
C ASN A 75 10.66 13.22 14.31
N PHE A 76 10.83 13.18 12.98
CA PHE A 76 10.19 12.20 12.10
C PHE A 76 10.82 10.80 12.16
N MET A 77 11.96 10.63 12.84
CA MET A 77 12.54 9.32 13.12
C MET A 77 11.57 8.43 13.92
N MET A 78 10.76 9.03 14.81
CA MET A 78 9.71 8.30 15.52
C MET A 78 8.65 7.75 14.56
N ASN A 79 8.24 8.52 13.55
CA ASN A 79 7.30 8.06 12.53
C ASN A 79 7.89 6.92 11.69
N TYR A 80 9.18 7.01 11.33
CA TYR A 80 9.90 5.94 10.62
C TYR A 80 9.95 4.66 11.45
N ASN A 81 10.30 4.74 12.73
CA ASN A 81 10.41 3.58 13.62
C ASN A 81 9.08 2.86 13.88
N LEU A 82 7.94 3.49 13.60
CA LEU A 82 6.61 2.86 13.68
C LEU A 82 6.24 2.08 12.41
N ILE A 83 7.08 2.10 11.37
CA ILE A 83 6.86 1.38 10.12
C ILE A 83 7.61 0.05 10.18
N GLU A 84 6.86 -1.04 10.22
CA GLU A 84 7.40 -2.38 10.10
C GLU A 84 7.71 -2.69 8.63
N LYS A 85 8.98 -2.88 8.28
CA LYS A 85 9.37 -3.11 6.88
C LYS A 85 8.72 -4.36 6.29
N ASP A 86 8.68 -5.46 7.03
CA ASP A 86 8.12 -6.71 6.54
C ASP A 86 6.62 -6.56 6.21
N LEU A 87 5.87 -5.84 7.05
CA LEU A 87 4.48 -5.51 6.78
C LEU A 87 4.34 -4.61 5.55
N LEU A 88 5.19 -3.59 5.41
CA LEU A 88 5.20 -2.72 4.24
C LEU A 88 5.42 -3.50 2.95
N ASP A 89 6.43 -4.39 2.92
CA ASP A 89 6.73 -5.24 1.77
C ASP A 89 5.55 -6.18 1.46
N CYS A 90 4.94 -6.78 2.48
CA CYS A 90 3.75 -7.61 2.32
C CYS A 90 2.57 -6.82 1.71
N VAL A 91 2.34 -5.59 2.17
CA VAL A 91 1.26 -4.73 1.66
C VAL A 91 1.51 -4.33 0.21
N CYS A 92 2.75 -3.93 -0.12
CA CYS A 92 3.12 -3.59 -1.50
C CYS A 92 2.88 -4.79 -2.42
N LYS A 93 3.39 -5.97 -2.05
CA LYS A 93 3.21 -7.21 -2.82
C LYS A 93 1.75 -7.61 -2.97
N PHE A 94 0.96 -7.49 -1.90
CA PHE A 94 -0.47 -7.80 -1.94
C PHE A 94 -1.25 -6.88 -2.89
N LEU A 95 -0.84 -5.63 -3.05
CA LEU A 95 -1.50 -4.66 -3.92
C LEU A 95 -1.05 -4.74 -5.39
N GLU A 96 0.03 -5.45 -5.72
CA GLU A 96 0.51 -5.62 -7.10
C GLU A 96 -0.59 -6.11 -8.07
N PRO A 97 -1.42 -7.13 -7.75
CA PRO A 97 -2.48 -7.58 -8.65
C PRO A 97 -3.52 -6.49 -8.95
N PHE A 98 -3.77 -5.58 -8.01
CA PHE A 98 -4.69 -4.46 -8.22
C PHE A 98 -4.12 -3.45 -9.22
N GLU A 99 -2.82 -3.20 -9.14
CA GLU A 99 -2.12 -2.36 -10.10
C GLU A 99 -2.14 -2.97 -11.50
N GLU A 100 -1.87 -4.28 -11.61
CA GLU A 100 -1.93 -5.00 -12.88
C GLU A 100 -3.31 -4.90 -13.54
N VAL A 101 -4.39 -4.98 -12.76
CA VAL A 101 -5.76 -4.82 -13.26
C VAL A 101 -5.99 -3.41 -13.78
N ILE A 102 -5.56 -2.38 -13.06
CA ILE A 102 -5.67 -0.98 -13.52
C ILE A 102 -4.95 -0.81 -14.84
N VAL A 103 -3.70 -1.29 -14.95
CA VAL A 103 -2.91 -1.21 -16.19
C VAL A 103 -3.62 -1.95 -17.34
N ASN A 104 -4.10 -3.16 -17.10
CA ASN A 104 -4.75 -3.98 -18.13
C ASN A 104 -6.08 -3.40 -18.64
N LEU A 105 -6.87 -2.78 -17.76
CA LEU A 105 -8.15 -2.18 -18.11
C LEU A 105 -8.01 -0.78 -18.70
N SER A 106 -6.91 -0.08 -18.42
CA SER A 106 -6.61 1.25 -18.97
C SER A 106 -5.97 1.21 -20.37
N GLU A 107 -5.79 0.03 -20.97
CA GLU A 107 -5.21 -0.07 -22.31
C GLU A 107 -6.15 0.49 -23.38
N GLU A 108 -5.68 1.49 -24.11
CA GLU A 108 -6.48 2.18 -25.15
C GLU A 108 -6.40 1.49 -26.53
N GLN A 109 -5.35 0.69 -26.76
CA GLN A 109 -5.06 0.13 -28.09
C GLN A 109 -5.86 -1.14 -28.41
N ARG A 110 -6.47 -1.78 -27.40
CA ARG A 110 -7.18 -3.06 -27.54
C ARG A 110 -8.46 -3.04 -26.71
N PRO A 111 -9.56 -3.67 -27.17
CA PRO A 111 -10.75 -3.82 -26.35
C PRO A 111 -10.44 -4.53 -25.03
N THR A 112 -10.81 -3.94 -23.89
CA THR A 112 -10.51 -4.52 -22.56
C THR A 112 -11.74 -5.04 -21.83
N LEU A 113 -12.96 -4.76 -22.31
CA LEU A 113 -14.22 -5.11 -21.61
C LEU A 113 -14.33 -6.61 -21.28
N HIS A 114 -13.89 -7.47 -22.20
CA HIS A 114 -13.90 -8.92 -22.00
C HIS A 114 -12.96 -9.40 -20.88
N LYS A 115 -11.98 -8.58 -20.48
CA LYS A 115 -11.04 -8.88 -19.39
C LYS A 115 -11.63 -8.58 -18.00
N VAL A 116 -12.70 -7.78 -17.90
CA VAL A 116 -13.24 -7.31 -16.61
C VAL A 116 -13.62 -8.47 -15.69
N ILE A 117 -14.35 -9.47 -16.18
CA ILE A 117 -14.78 -10.61 -15.37
C ILE A 117 -13.59 -11.48 -14.92
N PRO A 118 -12.67 -11.92 -15.81
CA PRO A 118 -11.45 -12.62 -15.39
C PRO A 118 -10.63 -11.86 -14.35
N LEU A 119 -10.38 -10.57 -14.59
CA LEU A 119 -9.57 -9.74 -13.71
C LEU A 119 -10.24 -9.53 -12.35
N ARG A 120 -11.56 -9.35 -12.31
CA ARG A 120 -12.32 -9.32 -11.05
C ARG A 120 -12.14 -10.60 -10.26
N GLN A 121 -12.21 -11.76 -10.92
CA GLN A 121 -11.99 -13.05 -10.24
C GLN A 121 -10.57 -13.17 -9.68
N THR A 122 -9.55 -12.68 -10.40
CA THR A 122 -8.18 -12.60 -9.89
C THR A 122 -8.11 -11.81 -8.59
N LEU A 123 -8.74 -10.64 -8.51
CA LEU A 123 -8.74 -9.82 -7.29
C LEU A 123 -9.45 -10.51 -6.12
N ILE A 124 -10.59 -11.17 -6.38
CA ILE A 124 -11.31 -11.94 -5.36
C ILE A 124 -10.42 -13.05 -4.80
N ASN A 125 -9.72 -13.78 -5.68
CA ASN A 125 -8.82 -14.86 -5.26
C ASN A 125 -7.64 -14.32 -4.43
N SER A 126 -7.11 -13.14 -4.77
CA SER A 126 -6.04 -12.50 -3.98
C SER A 126 -6.51 -12.05 -2.58
N CYS A 127 -7.82 -11.84 -2.38
CA CYS A 127 -8.39 -11.43 -1.10
C CYS A 127 -8.70 -12.60 -0.15
N VAL A 128 -8.38 -13.84 -0.51
CA VAL A 128 -8.57 -14.99 0.38
C VAL A 128 -7.55 -14.93 1.53
N VAL A 129 -8.06 -14.99 2.76
CA VAL A 129 -7.23 -14.98 3.98
C VAL A 129 -6.53 -16.33 4.13
N GLU A 130 -5.23 -16.26 4.38
CA GLU A 130 -4.35 -17.41 4.59
C GLU A 130 -3.87 -17.46 6.05
N ALA A 131 -3.52 -18.65 6.54
CA ALA A 131 -3.16 -18.85 7.95
C ALA A 131 -1.91 -18.06 8.39
N ASN A 132 -1.04 -17.68 7.46
CA ASN A 132 0.19 -16.96 7.71
C ASN A 132 0.09 -15.45 7.45
N ASP A 133 -1.10 -14.95 7.12
CA ASP A 133 -1.30 -13.51 6.90
C ASP A 133 -1.10 -12.74 8.21
N SER A 134 -0.40 -11.61 8.13
CA SER A 134 -0.33 -10.68 9.25
C SER A 134 -1.68 -9.98 9.45
N ASN A 135 -1.95 -9.50 10.66
CA ASN A 135 -3.21 -8.82 10.99
C ASN A 135 -3.53 -7.66 10.03
N GLY A 136 -2.53 -6.89 9.60
CA GLY A 136 -2.72 -5.80 8.64
C GLY A 136 -3.15 -6.31 7.26
N ILE A 137 -2.60 -7.42 6.80
CA ILE A 137 -3.01 -8.06 5.54
C ILE A 137 -4.41 -8.65 5.65
N ILE A 138 -4.74 -9.31 6.77
CA ILE A 138 -6.09 -9.83 7.01
C ILE A 138 -7.13 -8.71 6.93
N GLN A 139 -6.89 -7.59 7.63
CA GLN A 139 -7.79 -6.43 7.57
C GLN A 139 -7.99 -5.94 6.13
N LEU A 140 -6.89 -5.83 5.37
CA LEU A 140 -6.93 -5.33 4.00
C LEU A 140 -7.64 -6.28 3.04
N LYS A 141 -7.37 -7.59 3.15
CA LYS A 141 -8.01 -8.66 2.37
C LYS A 141 -9.52 -8.71 2.60
N VAL A 142 -9.95 -8.66 3.87
CA VAL A 142 -11.38 -8.65 4.23
C VAL A 142 -12.06 -7.39 3.68
N PHE A 143 -11.47 -6.21 3.93
CA PHE A 143 -12.04 -4.95 3.47
C PHE A 143 -12.18 -4.88 1.94
N LEU A 144 -11.14 -5.27 1.18
CA LEU A 144 -11.19 -5.22 -0.28
C LEU A 144 -12.08 -6.33 -0.85
N GLY A 145 -12.07 -7.52 -0.25
CA GLY A 145 -12.91 -8.64 -0.68
C GLY A 145 -14.40 -8.34 -0.62
N GLU A 146 -14.85 -7.49 0.33
CA GLU A 146 -16.24 -7.03 0.41
C GLU A 146 -16.62 -5.96 -0.64
N LYS A 147 -15.63 -5.33 -1.27
CA LYS A 147 -15.82 -4.18 -2.18
C LYS A 147 -15.69 -4.54 -3.66
N ILE A 148 -15.23 -5.75 -3.99
CA ILE A 148 -15.01 -6.25 -5.37
C ILE A 148 -16.24 -6.99 -5.91
#